data_AF-A0A2Z7BH47-F1
#
_entry.id   AF-A0A2Z7BH47-F1
#
_cell.length_a   1.000
_cell.length_b   1.000
_cell.length_c   1.000
_cell.angle_alpha   90.00
_cell.angle_beta   90.00
_cell.angle_gamma   90.00
#
_symmetry.space_group_name_H-M   'P 1'
#
loop_
_entity.id
_entity.type
_entity.pdbx_description
1 polymer ?
#
loop_
_entity_poly.entity_id
_entity_poly.type
_entity_poly.pdbx_seq_one_letter_code
_entity_poly.pdbx_strand_id
1 'polypeptide(L)'
;MQAHLAAMLCEMWNVITDGPLKIMKPNLAFSVSNGEAQFLEKAVSQDLSAAFADLQANLSEQIFDYQSGLSSKLHKIEQSVCDSLRDQADIFRNLSQGARQEARTLDDVQSIRFNEFRKNFLAQNASIFQGLADVRQEVQAVNAKVDIMASLLNAIQKDAEATKEALSHQLLEFQSQAQENHNVIHAQLIELVDYIHRGSADKKGESGSRGLQQPANVQIEGSAVTPTFEQRVEMAQRRIVHTVLDADRALLASQDVAERDRERRRREARSLKRRRRD
;
A
#
# COMPACT_ATOMS: atom_id res chain seq x y z
N MET A 1 21.88 -16.99 -67.59
CA MET A 1 21.88 -18.46 -67.77
C MET A 1 21.21 -18.86 -69.09
N GLN A 2 19.99 -18.39 -69.37
CA GLN A 2 19.25 -18.66 -70.61
C GLN A 2 19.98 -18.20 -71.89
N ALA A 3 20.60 -17.02 -71.89
CA ALA A 3 21.42 -16.53 -73.00
C ALA A 3 22.68 -17.38 -73.25
N HIS A 4 23.26 -17.96 -72.20
CA HIS A 4 24.49 -18.76 -72.29
C HIS A 4 24.20 -20.17 -72.82
N LEU A 5 23.03 -20.73 -72.48
CA LEU A 5 22.54 -21.99 -73.06
C LEU A 5 22.14 -21.81 -74.53
N ALA A 6 21.47 -20.70 -74.89
CA ALA A 6 21.14 -20.40 -76.28
C ALA A 6 22.40 -20.26 -77.16
N ALA A 7 23.44 -19.60 -76.65
CA ALA A 7 24.72 -19.47 -77.35
C ALA A 7 25.41 -20.83 -77.56
N MET A 8 25.43 -21.68 -76.53
CA MET A 8 26.08 -23.00 -76.60
C MET A 8 25.33 -23.96 -77.56
N LEU A 9 24.01 -23.85 -77.62
CA LEU A 9 23.19 -24.61 -78.57
C LEU A 9 23.34 -24.10 -80.01
N CYS A 10 23.47 -22.79 -80.23
CA CYS A 10 23.79 -22.23 -81.55
C CYS A 10 25.18 -22.66 -82.05
N GLU A 11 26.19 -22.68 -81.20
CA GLU A 11 27.54 -23.14 -81.57
C GLU A 11 27.55 -24.63 -81.93
N MET A 12 26.85 -25.47 -81.15
CA MET A 12 26.76 -26.90 -81.42
C MET A 12 25.98 -27.20 -82.72
N TRP A 13 24.94 -26.42 -83.02
CA TRP A 13 24.18 -26.51 -84.26
C TRP A 13 25.03 -26.20 -85.50
N ASN A 14 25.89 -25.18 -85.43
CA ASN A 14 26.80 -24.82 -86.52
C ASN A 14 27.83 -25.92 -86.82
N VAL A 15 28.35 -26.59 -85.79
CA VAL A 15 29.34 -27.69 -85.98
C VAL A 15 28.71 -28.91 -86.64
N ILE A 16 27.47 -29.24 -86.28
CA ILE A 16 26.76 -30.43 -86.79
C ILE A 16 26.26 -30.23 -88.22
N THR A 17 25.81 -29.01 -88.57
CA THR A 17 25.24 -28.72 -89.89
C THR A 17 26.29 -28.30 -90.94
N ASP A 18 27.34 -27.59 -90.55
CA ASP A 18 28.34 -27.03 -91.48
C ASP A 18 29.62 -27.90 -91.60
N GLY A 19 29.86 -28.80 -90.63
CA GLY A 19 30.98 -29.75 -90.64
C GLY A 19 30.96 -30.74 -91.81
N PRO A 20 29.83 -31.43 -92.10
CA PRO A 20 29.73 -32.39 -93.20
C PRO A 20 29.77 -31.74 -94.60
N LEU A 21 29.19 -30.54 -94.74
CA LEU A 21 29.17 -29.79 -96.01
C LEU A 21 30.58 -29.41 -96.50
N LYS A 22 31.55 -29.24 -95.59
CA LYS A 22 32.96 -28.97 -95.93
C LYS A 22 33.74 -30.21 -96.38
N ILE A 23 33.30 -31.42 -96.05
CA ILE A 23 33.98 -32.68 -96.40
C ILE A 23 33.54 -33.18 -97.79
N MET A 24 32.35 -32.78 -98.26
CA MET A 24 31.77 -33.21 -99.54
C MET A 24 32.02 -32.19 -100.67
N LYS A 25 33.29 -31.97 -101.05
CA LYS A 25 33.61 -31.41 -102.37
C LYS A 25 33.35 -32.50 -103.43
N PRO A 26 32.58 -32.24 -104.50
CA PRO A 26 32.36 -33.26 -105.53
C PRO A 26 33.67 -33.55 -106.27
N ASN A 27 34.19 -34.77 -106.15
CA ASN A 27 35.24 -35.27 -107.02
C ASN A 27 34.64 -35.49 -108.43
N LEU A 28 34.72 -34.46 -109.27
CA LEU A 28 34.37 -34.57 -110.68
C LEU A 28 35.59 -35.15 -111.43
N ALA A 29 35.69 -36.48 -111.49
CA ALA A 29 36.63 -37.16 -112.37
C ALA A 29 35.92 -37.50 -113.69
N PHE A 30 36.48 -37.03 -114.81
CA PHE A 30 36.02 -37.38 -116.15
C PHE A 30 37.14 -38.11 -116.88
N SER A 31 36.85 -39.31 -117.41
CA SER A 31 37.67 -39.98 -118.41
C SER A 31 36.90 -40.08 -119.72
N VAL A 32 37.42 -39.47 -120.79
CA VAL A 32 36.98 -39.72 -122.17
C VAL A 32 37.72 -40.94 -122.69
N SER A 33 37.00 -41.97 -123.13
CA SER A 33 37.28 -42.65 -124.40
C SER A 33 36.16 -43.62 -124.75
N ASN A 34 35.45 -43.30 -125.82
CA ASN A 34 34.71 -44.13 -126.77
C ASN A 34 34.16 -45.51 -126.33
N GLY A 35 32.83 -45.62 -126.44
CA GLY A 35 32.12 -46.89 -126.66
C GLY A 35 31.42 -47.42 -125.40
N GLU A 36 30.13 -47.11 -125.31
CA GLU A 36 29.12 -47.72 -124.41
C GLU A 36 29.60 -48.15 -123.01
N ALA A 37 29.49 -47.24 -122.05
CA ALA A 37 29.45 -47.58 -120.64
C ALA A 37 28.06 -47.22 -120.07
N GLN A 38 27.24 -48.24 -119.84
CA GLN A 38 26.06 -48.13 -118.98
C GLN A 38 26.56 -47.89 -117.54
N PHE A 39 26.63 -46.64 -117.11
CA PHE A 39 27.02 -46.31 -115.74
C PHE A 39 25.80 -46.12 -114.84
N LEU A 40 25.54 -47.17 -114.06
CA LEU A 40 24.66 -47.25 -112.89
C LEU A 40 25.19 -46.41 -111.69
N GLU A 41 25.77 -45.22 -111.93
CA GLU A 41 26.59 -44.51 -110.93
C GLU A 41 25.99 -43.18 -110.43
N LYS A 42 24.97 -42.64 -111.12
CA LYS A 42 24.26 -41.43 -110.67
C LYS A 42 23.24 -41.69 -109.55
N ALA A 43 22.63 -42.88 -109.54
CA ALA A 43 21.65 -43.27 -108.54
C ALA A 43 22.28 -43.47 -107.15
N VAL A 44 23.43 -44.15 -107.07
CA VAL A 44 24.09 -44.48 -105.80
C VAL A 44 24.58 -43.25 -105.03
N SER A 45 25.06 -42.21 -105.71
CA SER A 45 25.48 -40.95 -105.06
C SER A 45 24.30 -40.09 -104.60
N GLN A 46 23.15 -40.13 -105.29
CA GLN A 46 21.94 -39.43 -104.87
C GLN A 46 21.27 -40.15 -103.70
N ASP A 47 21.24 -41.49 -103.70
CA ASP A 47 20.72 -42.30 -102.61
C ASP A 47 21.55 -42.14 -101.32
N LEU A 48 22.88 -42.05 -101.43
CA LEU A 48 23.76 -41.75 -100.29
C LEU A 48 23.54 -40.34 -99.72
N SER A 49 23.38 -39.33 -100.59
CA SER A 49 23.09 -37.96 -100.16
C SER A 49 21.71 -37.84 -99.51
N ALA A 50 20.72 -38.58 -100.00
CA ALA A 50 19.38 -38.64 -99.43
C ALA A 50 19.40 -39.32 -98.06
N ALA A 51 20.08 -40.46 -97.93
CA ALA A 51 20.23 -41.16 -96.64
C ALA A 51 20.96 -40.31 -95.58
N PHE A 52 21.95 -39.49 -95.98
CA PHE A 52 22.61 -38.54 -95.09
C PHE A 52 21.71 -37.38 -94.66
N ALA A 53 20.91 -36.84 -95.59
CA ALA A 53 19.94 -35.79 -95.28
C ALA A 53 18.86 -36.29 -94.32
N ASP A 54 18.37 -37.52 -94.49
CA ASP A 54 17.42 -38.16 -93.59
C ASP A 54 18.01 -38.40 -92.20
N LEU A 55 19.26 -38.87 -92.13
CA LEU A 55 19.98 -39.02 -90.85
C LEU A 55 20.12 -37.66 -90.14
N GLN A 56 20.48 -36.62 -90.88
CA GLN A 56 20.64 -35.26 -90.35
C GLN A 56 19.30 -34.68 -89.85
N ALA A 57 18.21 -34.91 -90.59
CA ALA A 57 16.87 -34.50 -90.22
C ALA A 57 16.40 -35.22 -88.95
N ASN A 58 16.59 -36.54 -88.88
CA ASN A 58 16.20 -37.37 -87.74
C ASN A 58 16.99 -37.01 -86.47
N LEU A 59 18.30 -36.78 -86.59
CA LEU A 59 19.12 -36.29 -85.48
C LEU A 59 18.70 -34.89 -85.01
N SER A 60 18.39 -33.97 -85.94
CA SER A 60 17.89 -32.64 -85.59
C SER A 60 16.56 -32.70 -84.84
N GLU A 61 15.64 -33.55 -85.30
CA GLU A 61 14.33 -33.74 -84.69
C GLU A 61 14.45 -34.33 -83.28
N GLN A 62 15.25 -35.39 -83.10
CA GLN A 62 15.53 -35.92 -81.75
C GLN A 62 16.14 -34.86 -80.84
N ILE A 63 17.13 -34.11 -81.31
CA ILE A 63 17.79 -33.06 -80.50
C ILE A 63 16.77 -31.99 -80.09
N PHE A 64 15.91 -31.55 -81.01
CA PHE A 64 14.88 -30.58 -80.75
C PHE A 64 13.84 -31.09 -79.73
N ASP A 65 13.40 -32.33 -79.85
CA ASP A 65 12.46 -32.97 -78.91
C ASP A 65 13.08 -33.13 -77.51
N TYR A 66 14.34 -33.57 -77.43
CA TYR A 66 15.04 -33.66 -76.16
C TYR A 66 15.23 -32.28 -75.51
N GLN A 67 15.60 -31.26 -76.28
CA GLN A 67 15.78 -29.89 -75.78
C GLN A 67 14.46 -29.27 -75.31
N SER A 68 13.38 -29.40 -76.09
CA SER A 68 12.06 -28.88 -75.73
C SER A 68 11.52 -29.60 -74.48
N GLY A 69 11.69 -30.92 -74.39
CA GLY A 69 11.34 -31.71 -73.22
C GLY A 69 12.13 -31.32 -71.97
N LEU A 70 13.45 -31.11 -72.09
CA LEU A 70 14.29 -30.62 -71.01
C LEU A 70 13.88 -29.21 -70.56
N SER A 71 13.65 -28.30 -71.50
CA SER A 71 13.23 -26.93 -71.21
C SER A 71 11.88 -26.89 -70.48
N SER A 72 10.91 -27.73 -70.89
CA SER A 72 9.61 -27.84 -70.23
C SER A 72 9.75 -28.32 -68.78
N LYS A 73 10.59 -29.35 -68.53
CA LYS A 73 10.85 -29.85 -67.18
C LYS A 73 11.57 -28.80 -66.32
N LEU A 74 12.56 -28.10 -66.88
CA LEU A 74 13.27 -27.03 -66.18
C LEU A 74 12.32 -25.91 -65.78
N HIS A 75 11.43 -25.48 -66.69
CA HIS A 75 10.46 -24.44 -66.40
C HIS A 75 9.47 -24.84 -65.29
N LYS A 76 8.99 -26.09 -65.30
CA LYS A 76 8.13 -26.60 -64.20
C LYS A 76 8.85 -26.61 -62.85
N ILE A 77 10.14 -26.98 -62.83
CA ILE A 77 10.97 -26.95 -61.62
C ILE A 77 11.16 -25.51 -61.15
N GLU A 78 11.54 -24.61 -62.06
CA GLU A 78 11.73 -23.18 -61.75
C GLU A 78 10.45 -22.58 -61.15
N GLN A 79 9.31 -22.82 -61.80
CA GLN A 79 8.02 -22.33 -61.33
C GLN A 79 7.68 -22.89 -59.94
N SER A 80 7.80 -24.21 -59.75
CA SER A 80 7.57 -24.85 -58.45
C SER A 80 8.48 -24.31 -57.35
N VAL A 81 9.76 -24.04 -57.65
CA VAL A 81 10.71 -23.45 -56.70
C VAL A 81 10.33 -22.01 -56.39
N CYS A 82 9.96 -21.21 -57.39
CA CYS A 82 9.54 -19.83 -57.20
C CYS A 82 8.27 -19.73 -56.36
N ASP A 83 7.28 -20.58 -56.62
CA ASP A 83 6.03 -20.62 -55.86
C ASP A 83 6.30 -21.03 -54.40
N SER A 84 7.11 -22.08 -54.18
CA SER A 84 7.48 -22.52 -52.83
C SER A 84 8.28 -21.45 -52.06
N LEU A 85 9.18 -20.72 -52.72
CA LEU A 85 9.91 -19.60 -52.10
C LEU A 85 8.98 -18.45 -51.73
N ARG A 86 7.95 -18.18 -52.54
CA ARG A 86 6.94 -17.16 -52.24
C ARG A 86 6.10 -17.57 -51.03
N ASP A 87 5.62 -18.80 -51.00
CA ASP A 87 4.88 -19.34 -49.85
C ASP A 87 5.71 -19.27 -48.57
N GLN A 88 6.99 -19.65 -48.64
CA GLN A 88 7.90 -19.57 -47.51
C GLN A 88 8.13 -18.13 -47.04
N ALA A 89 8.25 -17.17 -47.97
CA ALA A 89 8.40 -15.76 -47.63
C ALA A 89 7.16 -15.20 -46.91
N ASP A 90 5.96 -15.62 -47.33
CA ASP A 90 4.71 -15.20 -46.69
C ASP A 90 4.55 -15.83 -45.30
N ILE A 91 4.91 -17.11 -45.13
CA ILE A 91 4.97 -17.77 -43.81
C ILE A 91 5.90 -17.01 -42.87
N PHE A 92 7.13 -16.70 -43.32
CA PHE A 92 8.11 -15.98 -42.50
C PHE A 92 7.63 -14.57 -42.13
N ARG A 93 6.99 -13.87 -43.07
CA ARG A 93 6.41 -12.54 -42.84
C ARG A 93 5.32 -12.60 -41.78
N ASN A 94 4.40 -13.56 -41.89
CA ASN A 94 3.30 -13.75 -40.93
C ASN A 94 3.83 -14.11 -39.54
N LEU A 95 4.80 -15.03 -39.45
CA LEU A 95 5.42 -15.41 -38.17
C LEU A 95 6.12 -14.21 -37.51
N SER A 96 6.88 -13.44 -38.29
CA SER A 96 7.58 -12.25 -37.79
C SER A 96 6.61 -11.18 -37.30
N GLN A 97 5.50 -10.98 -38.02
CA GLN A 97 4.45 -10.04 -37.61
C GLN A 97 3.72 -10.54 -36.36
N GLY A 98 3.39 -11.83 -36.29
CA GLY A 98 2.79 -12.48 -35.12
C GLY A 98 3.65 -12.30 -33.87
N ALA A 99 4.94 -12.64 -33.95
CA ALA A 99 5.88 -12.49 -32.83
C ALA A 99 6.01 -11.03 -32.36
N ARG A 100 6.03 -10.06 -33.29
CA ARG A 100 6.04 -8.63 -32.94
C ARG A 100 4.73 -8.20 -32.26
N GLN A 101 3.60 -8.74 -32.68
CA GLN A 101 2.30 -8.42 -32.08
C GLN A 101 2.15 -9.05 -30.69
N GLU A 102 2.65 -10.27 -30.50
CA GLU A 102 2.70 -10.92 -29.19
C GLU A 102 3.57 -10.14 -28.21
N ALA A 103 4.74 -9.66 -28.64
CA ALA A 103 5.61 -8.84 -27.81
C ALA A 103 4.93 -7.54 -27.37
N ARG A 104 4.22 -6.85 -28.27
CA ARG A 104 3.45 -5.63 -27.92
C ARG A 104 2.31 -5.94 -26.95
N THR A 105 1.54 -7.00 -27.23
CA THR A 105 0.43 -7.41 -26.36
C THR A 105 0.93 -7.76 -24.95
N LEU A 106 2.07 -8.44 -24.86
CA LEU A 106 2.68 -8.80 -23.59
C LEU A 106 3.15 -7.55 -22.82
N ASP A 107 3.79 -6.60 -23.51
CA ASP A 107 4.20 -5.31 -22.93
C ASP A 107 2.99 -4.52 -22.41
N ASP A 108 1.92 -4.42 -23.20
CA ASP A 108 0.66 -3.77 -22.83
C ASP A 108 0.04 -4.41 -21.58
N VAL A 109 -0.06 -5.74 -21.54
CA VAL A 109 -0.60 -6.49 -20.39
C VAL A 109 0.25 -6.28 -19.15
N GLN A 110 1.58 -6.29 -19.28
CA GLN A 110 2.49 -6.03 -18.16
C GLN A 110 2.33 -4.60 -17.63
N SER A 111 2.26 -3.61 -18.52
CA SER A 111 2.04 -2.20 -18.17
C SER A 111 0.71 -2.00 -17.46
N ILE A 112 -0.38 -2.62 -17.94
CA ILE A 112 -1.69 -2.57 -17.28
C ILE A 112 -1.61 -3.17 -15.87
N ARG A 113 -1.04 -4.37 -15.72
CA ARG A 113 -0.91 -5.06 -14.43
C ARG A 113 -0.06 -4.27 -13.43
N PHE A 114 1.04 -3.68 -13.89
CA PHE A 114 1.90 -2.84 -13.07
C PHE A 114 1.18 -1.56 -12.63
N ASN A 115 0.44 -0.91 -13.53
CA ASN A 115 -0.33 0.28 -13.20
C ASN A 115 -1.46 0.00 -12.22
N GLU A 116 -2.14 -1.15 -12.35
CA GLU A 116 -3.15 -1.59 -11.40
C GLU A 116 -2.55 -1.89 -10.03
N PHE A 117 -1.43 -2.62 -9.98
CA PHE A 117 -0.67 -2.83 -8.75
C PHE A 117 -0.30 -1.52 -8.07
N ARG A 118 0.27 -0.57 -8.82
CA ARG A 118 0.65 0.76 -8.31
C ARG A 118 -0.55 1.52 -7.75
N LYS A 119 -1.70 1.50 -8.43
CA LYS A 119 -2.93 2.13 -7.94
C LYS A 119 -3.41 1.50 -6.63
N ASN A 120 -3.46 0.17 -6.56
CA ASN A 120 -3.89 -0.54 -5.36
C ASN A 120 -2.95 -0.28 -4.19
N PHE A 121 -1.63 -0.31 -4.42
CA PHE A 121 -0.63 0.00 -3.41
C PHE A 121 -0.75 1.43 -2.88
N LEU A 122 -0.93 2.42 -3.77
CA LEU A 122 -1.14 3.82 -3.36
C LEU A 122 -2.42 4.00 -2.54
N ALA A 123 -3.52 3.35 -2.94
CA ALA A 123 -4.78 3.42 -2.21
C ALA A 123 -4.69 2.78 -0.82
N GLN A 124 -4.04 1.62 -0.71
CA GLN A 124 -3.80 0.96 0.57
C GLN A 124 -2.94 1.83 1.50
N ASN A 125 -1.84 2.40 0.99
CA ASN A 125 -1.00 3.29 1.80
C ASN A 125 -1.75 4.54 2.26
N ALA A 126 -2.57 5.14 1.41
CA ALA A 126 -3.40 6.28 1.79
C ALA A 126 -4.37 5.91 2.93
N SER A 127 -5.01 4.74 2.85
CA SER A 127 -5.87 4.21 3.91
C SER A 127 -5.12 3.97 5.23
N ILE A 128 -3.94 3.36 5.16
CA ILE A 128 -3.08 3.12 6.34
C ILE A 128 -2.67 4.44 6.99
N PHE A 129 -2.24 5.43 6.21
CA PHE A 129 -1.85 6.74 6.75
C PHE A 129 -3.02 7.48 7.39
N GLN A 130 -4.23 7.36 6.81
CA GLN A 130 -5.43 7.89 7.43
C GLN A 130 -5.71 7.21 8.76
N GLY A 131 -5.72 5.87 8.80
CA GLY A 131 -5.92 5.12 10.04
C GLY A 131 -4.88 5.44 11.12
N LEU A 132 -3.61 5.63 10.73
CA LEU A 132 -2.55 6.04 11.65
C LEU A 132 -2.77 7.46 12.20
N ALA A 133 -3.26 8.37 11.37
CA ALA A 133 -3.60 9.73 11.81
C ALA A 133 -4.74 9.71 12.83
N ASP A 134 -5.76 8.87 12.62
CA ASP A 134 -6.89 8.70 13.53
C ASP A 134 -6.41 8.12 14.87
N VAL A 135 -5.61 7.05 14.85
CA VAL A 135 -4.99 6.47 16.07
C VAL A 135 -4.16 7.50 16.82
N ARG A 136 -3.37 8.33 16.12
CA ARG A 136 -2.60 9.41 16.75
C ARG A 136 -3.51 10.41 17.47
N GLN A 137 -4.64 10.78 16.88
CA GLN A 137 -5.60 11.69 17.52
C GLN A 137 -6.21 11.06 18.78
N GLU A 138 -6.57 9.78 18.72
CA GLU A 138 -7.10 9.06 19.89
C GLU A 138 -6.07 8.98 21.02
N VAL A 139 -4.81 8.66 20.70
CA VAL A 139 -3.71 8.63 21.68
C VAL A 139 -3.51 10.01 22.32
N GLN A 140 -3.55 11.09 21.54
CA GLN A 140 -3.46 12.45 22.10
C GLN A 140 -4.63 12.78 23.03
N ALA A 141 -5.85 12.38 22.67
CA ALA A 141 -7.02 12.57 23.50
C ALA A 141 -6.95 11.77 24.81
N VAL A 142 -6.44 10.54 24.75
CA VAL A 142 -6.19 9.71 25.94
C VAL A 142 -5.11 10.33 26.81
N ASN A 143 -4.01 10.81 26.24
CA ASN A 143 -2.93 11.45 27.00
C ASN A 143 -3.44 12.67 27.78
N ALA A 144 -4.24 13.53 27.13
CA ALA A 144 -4.84 14.68 27.80
C ALA A 144 -5.74 14.27 28.98
N LYS A 145 -6.49 13.16 28.87
CA LYS A 145 -7.28 12.63 29.98
C LYS A 145 -6.39 12.13 31.12
N VAL A 146 -5.30 11.43 30.80
CA VAL A 146 -4.32 10.96 31.78
C VAL A 146 -3.68 12.15 32.52
N ASP A 147 -3.35 13.23 31.83
CA ASP A 147 -2.79 14.44 32.44
C ASP A 147 -3.77 15.10 33.42
N ILE A 148 -5.06 15.14 33.07
CA ILE A 148 -6.14 15.61 33.95
C ILE A 148 -6.26 14.69 35.17
N MET A 149 -6.29 13.37 34.97
CA MET A 149 -6.38 12.39 36.05
C MET A 149 -5.19 12.50 37.00
N ALA A 150 -3.98 12.66 36.48
CA ALA A 150 -2.78 12.87 37.29
C ALA A 150 -2.88 14.16 38.12
N SER A 151 -3.41 15.24 37.54
CA SER A 151 -3.61 16.51 38.24
C SER A 151 -4.65 16.40 39.35
N LEU A 152 -5.78 15.74 39.09
CA LEU A 152 -6.82 15.47 40.09
C LEU A 152 -6.30 14.60 41.23
N LEU A 153 -5.54 13.54 40.91
CA LEU A 153 -4.93 12.67 41.90
C LEU A 153 -3.98 13.45 42.82
N ASN A 154 -3.14 14.32 42.27
CA ASN A 154 -2.26 15.20 43.04
C ASN A 154 -3.05 16.18 43.93
N ALA A 155 -4.18 16.71 43.46
CA ALA A 155 -5.03 17.60 44.25
C ALA A 155 -5.67 16.85 45.43
N ILE A 156 -6.21 15.66 45.20
CA ILE A 156 -6.79 14.80 46.26
C ILE A 156 -5.71 14.42 47.27
N GLN A 157 -4.51 14.06 46.83
CA GLN A 157 -3.41 13.72 47.73
C GLN A 157 -3.03 14.90 48.64
N LYS A 158 -2.98 16.13 48.11
CA LYS A 158 -2.70 17.33 48.90
C LYS A 158 -3.81 17.63 49.92
N ASP A 159 -5.07 17.51 49.51
CA ASP A 159 -6.22 17.75 50.39
C ASP A 159 -6.30 16.71 51.52
N ALA A 160 -6.03 15.44 51.18
CA ALA A 160 -5.95 14.36 52.16
C ALA A 160 -4.82 14.59 53.19
N GLU A 161 -3.63 15.01 52.73
CA GLU A 161 -2.52 15.31 53.64
C GLU A 161 -2.83 16.53 54.51
N ALA A 162 -3.38 17.61 53.94
CA ALA A 162 -3.79 18.79 54.70
C ALA A 162 -4.87 18.45 55.76
N THR A 163 -5.83 17.60 55.41
CA THR A 163 -6.87 17.14 56.34
C THR A 163 -6.26 16.29 57.47
N LYS A 164 -5.32 15.41 57.13
CA LYS A 164 -4.59 14.60 58.10
C LYS A 164 -3.75 15.47 59.05
N GLU A 165 -3.05 16.47 58.54
CA GLU A 165 -2.28 17.43 59.35
C GLU A 165 -3.21 18.22 60.30
N ALA A 166 -4.34 18.72 59.79
CA ALA A 166 -5.33 19.43 60.59
C ALA A 166 -5.89 18.56 61.73
N LEU A 167 -6.26 17.30 61.43
CA LEU A 167 -6.73 16.35 62.44
C LEU A 167 -5.63 16.01 63.46
N SER A 168 -4.39 15.86 63.01
CA SER A 168 -3.26 15.62 63.90
C SER A 168 -3.03 16.79 64.87
N HIS A 169 -3.14 18.04 64.40
CA HIS A 169 -3.06 19.22 65.25
C HIS A 169 -4.20 19.28 66.27
N GLN A 170 -5.45 19.05 65.85
CA GLN A 170 -6.60 19.02 66.76
C GLN A 170 -6.46 17.94 67.84
N LEU A 171 -5.96 16.76 67.47
CA LEU A 171 -5.73 15.67 68.41
C LEU A 171 -4.65 16.03 69.44
N LEU A 172 -3.55 16.63 69.01
CA LEU A 172 -2.47 17.07 69.91
C LEU A 172 -2.94 18.17 70.86
N GLU A 173 -3.71 19.14 70.37
CA GLU A 173 -4.30 20.21 71.19
C GLU A 173 -5.25 19.62 72.24
N PHE A 174 -6.13 18.70 71.84
CA PHE A 174 -7.02 17.99 72.78
C PHE A 174 -6.24 17.22 73.85
N GLN A 175 -5.18 16.49 73.45
CA GLN A 175 -4.33 15.76 74.39
C GLN A 175 -3.62 16.71 75.37
N SER A 176 -3.09 17.84 74.89
CA SER A 176 -2.47 18.86 75.75
C SER A 176 -3.47 19.40 76.77
N GLN A 177 -4.69 19.75 76.33
CA GLN A 177 -5.72 20.26 77.23
C GLN A 177 -6.17 19.21 78.25
N ALA A 178 -6.35 17.96 77.82
CA ALA A 178 -6.69 16.86 78.71
C ALA A 178 -5.60 16.63 79.77
N GLN A 179 -4.32 16.74 79.38
CA GLN A 179 -3.18 16.61 80.29
C GLN A 179 -3.11 17.77 81.30
N GLU A 180 -3.33 19.01 80.84
CA GLU A 180 -3.41 20.17 81.72
C GLU A 180 -4.55 20.01 82.74
N ASN A 181 -5.75 19.63 82.28
CA ASN A 181 -6.90 19.38 83.14
C ASN A 181 -6.60 18.28 84.17
N HIS A 182 -5.94 17.19 83.76
CA HIS A 182 -5.49 16.14 84.68
C HIS A 182 -4.55 16.69 85.75
N ASN A 183 -3.56 17.51 85.36
CA ASN A 183 -2.61 18.12 86.29
C ASN A 183 -3.31 19.04 87.32
N VAL A 184 -4.28 19.85 86.87
CA VAL A 184 -5.08 20.72 87.76
C VAL A 184 -5.88 19.91 88.77
N ILE A 185 -6.63 18.88 88.31
CA ILE A 185 -7.41 18.01 89.20
C ILE A 185 -6.49 17.29 90.18
N HIS A 186 -5.33 16.80 89.73
CA HIS A 186 -4.36 16.13 90.58
C HIS A 186 -3.83 17.07 91.69
N ALA A 187 -3.49 18.32 91.34
CA ALA A 187 -3.06 19.32 92.32
C ALA A 187 -4.16 19.65 93.34
N GLN A 188 -5.41 19.82 92.90
CA GLN A 188 -6.56 20.06 93.78
C GLN A 188 -6.82 18.88 94.73
N LEU A 189 -6.64 17.63 94.26
CA LEU A 189 -6.76 16.45 95.11
C LEU A 189 -5.66 16.38 96.16
N ILE A 190 -4.40 16.71 95.81
CA ILE A 190 -3.30 16.80 96.78
C ILE A 190 -3.64 17.82 97.86
N GLU A 191 -4.08 19.02 97.48
CA GLU A 191 -4.47 20.08 98.42
C GLU A 191 -5.61 19.62 99.36
N LEU A 192 -6.61 18.93 98.82
CA LEU A 192 -7.70 18.37 99.62
C LEU A 192 -7.21 17.32 100.62
N VAL A 193 -6.34 16.40 100.17
CA VAL A 193 -5.75 15.37 101.03
C VAL A 193 -4.93 16.01 102.15
N ASP A 194 -4.12 17.02 101.84
CA ASP A 194 -3.34 17.78 102.83
C ASP A 194 -4.24 18.53 103.83
N TYR A 195 -5.34 19.12 103.37
CA TYR A 195 -6.34 19.76 104.24
C TYR A 195 -6.97 18.75 105.22
N ILE A 196 -7.32 17.55 104.75
CA ILE A 196 -7.87 16.48 105.60
C ILE A 196 -6.83 16.00 106.63
N HIS A 197 -5.56 15.83 106.21
CA HIS A 197 -4.48 15.47 107.13
C HIS A 197 -4.24 16.56 108.18
N ARG A 198 -4.28 17.84 107.80
CA ARG A 198 -4.17 18.98 108.72
C ARG A 198 -5.31 19.03 109.74
N GLY A 199 -6.55 18.86 109.30
CA GLY A 199 -7.72 18.77 110.19
C GLY A 199 -7.75 17.53 111.09
N SER A 200 -6.98 16.49 110.74
CA SER A 200 -6.85 15.26 111.56
C SER A 200 -5.68 15.32 112.54
N ALA A 201 -4.61 16.06 112.23
CA ALA A 201 -3.49 16.32 113.14
C ALA A 201 -3.86 17.35 114.24
N ASP A 202 -4.69 18.34 113.91
CA ASP A 202 -5.18 19.36 114.86
C ASP A 202 -6.37 18.89 115.72
N LYS A 203 -6.42 17.61 116.09
CA LYS A 203 -7.35 17.13 117.14
C LYS A 203 -6.83 17.42 118.55
N LYS A 204 -6.47 18.67 118.81
CA LYS A 204 -6.49 19.29 120.14
C LYS A 204 -6.82 20.78 120.03
N GLY A 205 -8.10 21.08 120.20
CA GLY A 205 -8.56 22.37 120.73
C GLY A 205 -8.80 23.46 119.69
N GLU A 206 -10.05 23.92 119.69
CA GLU A 206 -10.54 25.20 119.13
C GLU A 206 -10.89 25.23 117.63
N SER A 207 -12.17 24.93 117.38
CA SER A 207 -12.94 25.41 116.23
C SER A 207 -12.70 26.90 115.95
N GLY A 208 -12.10 27.20 114.81
CA GLY A 208 -11.94 28.57 114.32
C GLY A 208 -12.17 28.64 112.81
N SER A 209 -13.39 29.03 112.43
CA SER A 209 -13.80 29.30 111.04
C SER A 209 -12.90 30.35 110.39
N ARG A 210 -12.02 29.95 109.46
CA ARG A 210 -11.47 30.85 108.45
C ARG A 210 -11.76 30.28 107.07
N GLY A 211 -12.61 31.02 106.36
CA GLY A 211 -13.20 30.63 105.09
C GLY A 211 -12.16 30.26 104.03
N LEU A 212 -12.49 29.19 103.32
CA LEU A 212 -11.92 28.83 102.03
C LEU A 212 -11.98 30.06 101.09
N GLN A 213 -10.83 30.53 100.62
CA GLN A 213 -10.77 31.41 99.46
C GLN A 213 -11.19 30.57 98.24
N GLN A 214 -12.36 30.89 97.70
CA GLN A 214 -12.82 30.35 96.42
C GLN A 214 -11.82 30.78 95.32
N PRO A 215 -11.35 29.87 94.46
CA PRO A 215 -10.69 30.27 93.24
C PRO A 215 -11.70 31.01 92.36
N ALA A 216 -11.28 32.18 91.85
CA ALA A 216 -12.11 33.07 91.06
C ALA A 216 -12.72 32.34 89.87
N ASN A 217 -14.05 32.37 89.80
CA ASN A 217 -14.84 31.92 88.67
C ASN A 217 -14.44 32.77 87.44
N VAL A 218 -13.66 32.20 86.53
CA VAL A 218 -13.45 32.79 85.20
C VAL A 218 -14.77 32.64 84.46
N GLN A 219 -15.51 33.75 84.37
CA GLN A 219 -16.66 33.90 83.49
C GLN A 219 -16.21 33.63 82.06
N ILE A 220 -16.62 32.49 81.50
CA ILE A 220 -16.68 32.32 80.05
C ILE A 220 -17.94 33.07 79.61
N GLU A 221 -17.80 34.37 79.39
CA GLU A 221 -18.77 35.16 78.61
C GLU A 221 -18.76 34.63 77.17
N GLY A 222 -19.81 33.89 76.83
CA GLY A 222 -19.98 33.32 75.51
C GLY A 222 -21.23 32.47 75.42
N SER A 223 -22.38 33.00 75.87
CA SER A 223 -23.70 32.40 75.62
C SER A 223 -24.08 32.56 74.14
N ALA A 224 -23.34 31.91 73.26
CA ALA A 224 -23.89 31.33 72.05
C ALA A 224 -24.24 29.89 72.42
N VAL A 225 -25.51 29.51 72.33
CA VAL A 225 -25.96 28.14 72.55
C VAL A 225 -25.10 27.23 71.67
N THR A 226 -24.14 26.52 72.29
CA THR A 226 -23.28 25.59 71.58
C THR A 226 -24.20 24.47 71.08
N PRO A 227 -24.42 24.33 69.76
CA PRO A 227 -25.37 23.37 69.24
C PRO A 227 -24.96 21.98 69.71
N THR A 228 -25.91 21.18 70.18
CA THR A 228 -25.64 19.80 70.63
C THR A 228 -24.97 19.00 69.51
N PHE A 229 -24.25 17.94 69.86
CA PHE A 229 -23.55 17.10 68.88
C PHE A 229 -24.47 16.67 67.73
N GLU A 230 -25.71 16.30 68.06
CA GLU A 230 -26.75 15.93 67.09
C GLU A 230 -27.10 17.09 66.14
N GLN A 231 -27.25 18.32 66.66
CA GLN A 231 -27.49 19.51 65.84
C GLN A 231 -26.30 19.85 64.93
N ARG A 232 -25.06 19.65 65.40
CA ARG A 232 -23.86 19.86 64.56
C ARG A 232 -23.76 18.85 63.44
N VAL A 233 -24.10 17.59 63.71
CA VAL A 233 -24.16 16.53 62.68
C VAL A 233 -25.26 16.84 61.66
N GLU A 234 -26.44 17.25 62.10
CA GLU A 234 -27.55 17.60 61.20
C GLU A 234 -27.22 18.83 60.35
N MET A 235 -26.59 19.85 60.92
CA MET A 235 -26.10 21.02 60.18
C MET A 235 -25.02 20.65 59.16
N ALA A 236 -24.09 19.75 59.51
CA ALA A 236 -23.07 19.27 58.59
C ALA A 236 -23.69 18.47 57.44
N GLN A 237 -24.66 17.59 57.72
CA GLN A 237 -25.39 16.82 56.71
C GLN A 237 -26.18 17.74 55.76
N ARG A 238 -26.90 18.73 56.29
CA ARG A 238 -27.63 19.73 55.47
C ARG A 238 -26.68 20.52 54.56
N ARG A 239 -25.50 20.91 55.07
CA ARG A 239 -24.48 21.61 54.27
C ARG A 239 -23.95 20.73 53.14
N ILE A 240 -23.62 19.48 53.42
CA ILE A 240 -23.13 18.53 52.41
C ILE A 240 -24.17 18.34 51.30
N VAL A 241 -25.44 18.14 51.65
CA VAL A 241 -26.52 17.98 50.66
C VAL A 241 -26.68 19.23 49.80
N HIS A 242 -26.62 20.43 50.40
CA HIS A 242 -26.73 21.67 49.65
C HIS A 242 -25.53 21.87 48.70
N THR A 243 -24.32 21.56 49.16
CA THR A 243 -23.11 21.65 48.32
C THR A 243 -23.16 20.69 47.13
N VAL A 244 -23.67 19.47 47.32
CA VAL A 244 -23.84 18.50 46.22
C VAL A 244 -24.89 18.99 45.22
N LEU A 245 -26.03 19.49 45.69
CA LEU A 245 -27.08 20.01 44.82
C LEU A 245 -26.65 21.26 44.03
N ASP A 246 -25.86 22.14 44.64
CA ASP A 246 -25.30 23.32 43.96
C ASP A 246 -24.25 22.93 42.93
N ALA A 247 -23.39 21.94 43.25
CA ALA A 247 -22.41 21.40 42.32
C ALA A 247 -23.08 20.74 41.11
N ASP A 248 -24.14 19.95 41.33
CA ASP A 248 -24.92 19.32 40.25
C ASP A 248 -25.62 20.36 39.38
N ARG A 249 -26.18 21.42 40.00
CA ARG A 249 -26.78 22.54 39.26
C ARG A 249 -25.74 23.27 38.41
N ALA A 250 -24.54 23.51 38.93
CA ALA A 250 -23.45 24.13 38.19
C ALA A 250 -22.93 23.25 37.05
N LEU A 251 -22.88 21.93 37.25
CA LEU A 251 -22.51 20.95 36.23
C LEU A 251 -23.51 20.96 35.07
N LEU A 252 -24.82 20.89 35.37
CA LEU A 252 -25.88 20.94 34.37
C LEU A 252 -25.84 22.26 33.58
N ALA A 253 -25.69 23.40 34.26
CA ALA A 253 -25.57 24.70 33.59
C ALA A 253 -24.34 24.79 32.67
N SER A 254 -23.21 24.22 33.09
CA SER A 254 -21.98 24.18 32.29
C SER A 254 -22.10 23.27 31.07
N GLN A 255 -22.79 22.13 31.21
CA GLN A 255 -23.06 21.21 30.11
C GLN A 255 -23.97 21.86 29.05
N ASP A 256 -25.01 22.56 29.50
CA ASP A 256 -25.93 23.34 28.67
C ASP A 256 -25.20 24.42 27.84
N VAL A 257 -24.28 25.15 28.46
CA VAL A 257 -23.47 26.18 27.78
C VAL A 257 -22.55 25.54 26.73
N ALA A 258 -21.89 24.43 27.09
CA ALA A 258 -21.03 23.70 26.17
C ALA A 258 -21.82 23.10 24.99
N GLU A 259 -23.07 22.66 25.20
CA GLU A 259 -23.94 22.15 24.14
C GLU A 259 -24.40 23.25 23.18
N ARG A 260 -24.78 24.42 23.71
CA ARG A 260 -25.09 25.59 22.86
C ARG A 260 -23.90 26.02 22.01
N ASP A 261 -22.67 25.98 22.55
CA ASP A 261 -21.47 26.31 21.77
C ASP A 261 -21.18 25.28 20.67
N ARG A 262 -21.34 23.98 20.95
CA ARG A 262 -21.22 22.94 19.92
C ARG A 262 -22.25 23.12 18.80
N GLU A 263 -23.48 23.46 19.15
CA GLU A 263 -24.55 23.69 18.17
C GLU A 263 -24.29 24.97 17.35
N ARG A 264 -23.74 26.03 17.95
CA ARG A 264 -23.28 27.22 17.23
C ARG A 264 -22.23 26.86 16.18
N ARG A 265 -21.18 26.11 16.56
CA ARG A 265 -20.12 25.68 15.63
C ARG A 265 -20.68 24.82 14.48
N ARG A 266 -21.66 23.96 14.76
CA ARG A 266 -22.35 23.19 13.71
C ARG A 266 -23.10 24.09 12.73
N ARG A 267 -23.79 25.13 13.20
CA ARG A 267 -24.49 26.10 12.33
C ARG A 267 -23.51 26.92 11.49
N GLU A 268 -22.42 27.38 12.08
CA GLU A 268 -21.36 28.13 11.37
C GLU A 268 -20.69 27.26 10.30
N ALA A 269 -20.38 26.00 10.60
CA ALA A 269 -19.84 25.07 9.62
C ALA A 269 -20.82 24.80 8.46
N ARG A 270 -22.13 24.70 8.74
CA ARG A 270 -23.18 24.57 7.71
C ARG A 270 -23.29 25.84 6.84
N SER A 271 -23.23 27.02 7.45
CA SER A 271 -23.24 28.31 6.74
C SER A 271 -22.02 28.47 5.83
N LEU A 272 -20.82 28.14 6.33
CA LEU A 272 -19.57 28.20 5.57
C LEU A 272 -19.56 27.24 4.38
N LYS A 273 -20.17 26.05 4.51
CA LYS A 273 -20.35 25.10 3.41
C LYS A 273 -21.31 25.61 2.33
N ARG A 274 -22.34 26.38 2.69
CA ARG A 274 -23.26 27.01 1.72
C ARG A 274 -22.56 28.11 0.92
N ARG A 275 -21.82 28.99 1.61
CA ARG A 275 -21.04 30.08 0.97
C ARG A 275 -19.92 29.63 0.01
N ARG A 276 -19.49 28.36 0.06
CA ARG A 276 -18.49 27.80 -0.85
C ARG A 276 -19.10 27.13 -2.08
N ARG A 277 -20.42 27.07 -2.16
CA ARG A 277 -21.17 26.39 -3.23
C ARG A 277 -21.89 27.39 -4.16
N ASP A 278 -21.95 28.66 -3.76
CA ASP A 278 -22.34 29.81 -4.59
C ASP A 278 -21.07 30.44 -5.20
#